data_AF-A0A0A1VP52-F1
#
_entry.id   AF-A0A0A1VP52-F1
#
_cell.length_a   1.000
_cell.length_b   1.000
_cell.length_c   1.000
_cell.angle_alpha   90.00
_cell.angle_beta   90.00
_cell.angle_gamma   90.00
#
_symmetry.space_group_name_H-M   'P 1'
#
loop_
_entity.id
_entity.type
_entity.pdbx_description
1 polymer ?
#
loop_
_entity_poly.entity_id
_entity_poly.type
_entity_poly.pdbx_seq_one_letter_code
_entity_poly.pdbx_strand_id
1 'polypeptide(L)'
;MSYSLDLRKKVIDYVENGGSITKAAALFNIGRATIYRWLSREKLEATKVKHRQRKLDWKALSKDVQENPEARLRDRAEKFGVRPSAICYA
;
A
#
# COMPACT_ATOMS: atom_id res chain seq x y z
N MET A 1 9.35 9.53 -4.65
CA MET A 1 9.06 9.48 -6.08
C MET A 1 8.77 8.05 -6.51
N SER A 2 7.69 7.82 -7.23
CA SER A 2 7.35 6.51 -7.79
C SER A 2 7.61 6.51 -9.30
N TYR A 3 8.41 5.57 -9.78
CA TYR A 3 8.58 5.33 -11.21
C TYR A 3 7.26 4.86 -11.84
N SER A 4 7.01 5.25 -13.10
CA SER A 4 5.85 4.83 -13.89
C SER A 4 5.83 3.31 -14.08
N LEU A 5 4.65 2.75 -14.36
CA LEU A 5 4.51 1.31 -14.59
C LEU A 5 5.25 0.87 -15.84
N ASP A 6 5.20 1.66 -16.90
CA ASP A 6 5.82 1.34 -18.18
C ASP A 6 7.34 1.22 -18.06
N LEU A 7 7.95 2.11 -17.26
CA LEU A 7 9.39 2.05 -17.00
C LEU A 7 9.78 0.78 -16.23
N ARG A 8 8.98 0.39 -15.23
CA ARG A 8 9.24 -0.84 -14.45
C ARG A 8 9.18 -2.08 -15.33
N LYS A 9 8.16 -2.16 -16.20
CA LYS A 9 8.00 -3.26 -17.16
C LYS A 9 9.21 -3.33 -18.10
N LYS A 10 9.55 -2.23 -18.77
CA LYS A 10 10.72 -2.18 -19.67
C LYS A 10 12.04 -2.61 -19.01
N VAL A 11 12.26 -2.21 -17.75
CA VAL A 11 13.46 -2.57 -17.01
C VAL A 11 13.48 -4.06 -16.68
N ILE A 12 12.34 -4.64 -16.31
CA ILE A 12 12.23 -6.08 -16.04
C ILE A 12 12.35 -6.89 -17.32
N ASP A 13 11.65 -6.50 -18.38
CA ASP A 13 11.73 -7.16 -19.69
C ASP A 13 13.20 -7.19 -20.16
N TYR A 14 13.95 -6.10 -19.98
CA TYR A 14 15.38 -6.07 -20.31
C TYR A 14 16.20 -7.08 -19.50
N VAL A 15 15.92 -7.23 -18.20
CA VAL A 15 16.63 -8.17 -17.32
C VAL A 15 16.26 -9.63 -17.63
N GLU A 16 14.97 -9.91 -17.90
CA GLU A 16 14.48 -11.24 -18.27
C GLU A 16 15.03 -11.69 -19.63
N ASN A 17 15.23 -10.77 -20.57
CA ASN A 17 15.88 -11.03 -21.86
C ASN A 17 17.42 -11.21 -21.76
N GLY A 18 17.97 -11.47 -20.56
CA GLY A 18 19.39 -11.72 -20.33
C GLY A 18 20.23 -10.46 -20.08
N GLY A 19 19.60 -9.30 -19.91
CA GLY A 19 20.27 -8.06 -19.58
C GLY A 19 20.85 -8.06 -18.16
N SER A 20 22.10 -7.60 -18.02
CA SER A 20 22.71 -7.43 -16.70
C SER A 20 22.05 -6.29 -15.92
N ILE A 21 21.78 -6.51 -14.63
CA ILE A 21 21.23 -5.51 -13.70
C ILE A 21 22.10 -4.24 -13.67
N THR A 22 23.42 -4.37 -13.76
CA THR A 22 24.34 -3.23 -13.77
C THR A 22 24.19 -2.40 -15.04
N LYS A 23 23.99 -3.05 -16.19
CA LYS A 23 23.74 -2.38 -17.47
C LYS A 23 22.35 -1.73 -17.49
N ALA A 24 21.34 -2.41 -16.95
CA ALA A 24 19.99 -1.86 -16.79
C ALA A 24 20.01 -0.60 -15.91
N ALA A 25 20.74 -0.63 -14.79
CA ALA A 25 20.88 0.51 -13.90
C ALA A 25 21.48 1.74 -14.60
N ALA A 26 22.51 1.54 -15.42
CA ALA A 26 23.14 2.60 -16.20
C ALA A 26 22.23 3.10 -17.34
N LEU A 27 21.60 2.18 -18.09
CA LEU A 27 20.77 2.49 -19.25
C LEU A 27 19.51 3.28 -18.88
N PHE A 28 18.83 2.87 -17.81
CA PHE A 28 17.59 3.49 -17.36
C PHE A 28 17.80 4.55 -16.27
N ASN A 29 19.05 4.79 -15.86
CA ASN A 29 19.43 5.68 -14.76
C ASN A 29 18.68 5.37 -13.45
N ILE A 30 18.62 4.09 -13.08
CA ILE A 30 17.92 3.59 -11.90
C ILE A 30 18.91 2.90 -10.98
N GLY A 31 18.84 3.19 -9.67
CA GLY A 31 19.69 2.50 -8.70
C GLY A 31 19.43 0.99 -8.67
N ARG A 32 20.50 0.18 -8.61
CA ARG A 32 20.45 -1.30 -8.60
C ARG A 32 19.49 -1.87 -7.56
N ALA A 33 19.46 -1.28 -6.35
CA ALA A 33 18.55 -1.68 -5.27
C ALA A 33 17.06 -1.58 -5.67
N THR A 34 16.70 -0.62 -6.52
CA THR A 34 15.32 -0.47 -7.02
C THR A 34 14.96 -1.61 -7.95
N ILE A 35 15.90 -2.02 -8.82
CA ILE A 35 15.71 -3.14 -9.76
C ILE A 35 15.52 -4.44 -8.99
N TYR A 36 16.35 -4.71 -7.97
CA TYR A 36 16.17 -5.86 -7.08
C TYR A 36 14.80 -5.86 -6.39
N ARG A 37 14.34 -4.69 -5.91
CA ARG A 37 13.02 -4.57 -5.28
C ARG A 37 11.85 -4.79 -6.26
N TRP A 38 12.06 -4.57 -7.55
CA TRP A 38 11.05 -4.88 -8.57
C TRP A 38 11.04 -6.35 -8.93
N LEU A 39 12.21 -6.97 -9.07
CA LEU A 39 12.34 -8.42 -9.29
C LEU A 39 11.78 -9.23 -8.12
N SER A 40 11.86 -8.72 -6.89
CA SER A 40 11.32 -9.39 -5.70
C SER A 40 9.80 -9.24 -5.54
N ARG A 41 9.09 -8.61 -6.49
CA ARG A 41 7.65 -8.33 -6.38
C ARG A 41 6.88 -9.06 -7.49
N GLU A 42 5.81 -9.76 -7.10
CA GLU A 42 4.86 -10.35 -8.05
C GLU A 42 4.10 -9.30 -8.88
N LYS A 43 3.80 -8.14 -8.27
CA LYS A 43 3.08 -7.03 -8.91
C LYS A 43 3.93 -5.76 -8.92
N LEU A 44 4.13 -5.21 -10.12
CA LEU A 44 4.94 -4.01 -10.33
C LEU A 44 4.21 -2.71 -9.99
N GLU A 45 2.90 -2.78 -9.79
CA GLU A 45 2.09 -1.64 -9.42
C GLU A 45 2.52 -1.01 -8.10
N ALA A 46 2.29 0.29 -7.98
CA ALA A 46 2.48 0.98 -6.72
C ALA A 46 1.48 0.43 -5.70
N THR A 47 1.97 0.09 -4.51
CA THR A 47 1.10 -0.31 -3.41
C THR A 47 0.30 0.91 -2.97
N LYS A 48 -0.99 0.95 -3.29
CA LYS A 48 -1.90 2.02 -2.86
C LYS A 48 -2.41 1.70 -1.45
N VAL A 49 -1.87 2.37 -0.45
CA VAL A 49 -2.35 2.26 0.93
C VAL A 49 -3.55 3.21 1.09
N LYS A 50 -4.77 2.64 1.12
CA LYS A 50 -6.02 3.43 1.27
C LYS A 50 -6.24 3.88 2.72
N HIS A 51 -6.15 2.94 3.66
CA HIS A 51 -6.29 3.20 5.08
C HIS A 51 -5.06 2.68 5.82
N ARG A 52 -4.59 3.48 6.77
CA ARG A 52 -3.52 3.04 7.68
C ARG A 52 -4.18 2.33 8.85
N GLN A 53 -3.76 1.10 9.12
CA GLN A 53 -4.11 0.43 10.37
C GLN A 53 -3.31 1.11 11.49
N ARG A 54 -3.99 1.97 12.26
CA ARG A 54 -3.42 2.65 13.43
C ARG A 54 -4.03 2.05 14.70
N LYS A 55 -5.01 2.75 15.27
CA LYS A 55 -5.62 2.42 16.58
C LYS A 55 -6.95 1.67 16.46
N LEU A 56 -7.45 1.48 15.24
CA LEU A 56 -8.78 0.94 14.99
C LEU A 56 -8.72 -0.13 13.89
N ASP A 57 -9.39 -1.25 14.13
CA ASP A 57 -9.66 -2.24 13.09
C ASP A 57 -10.89 -1.81 12.28
N TRP A 58 -10.63 -1.43 11.03
CA TRP A 58 -11.63 -1.02 10.06
C TRP A 58 -12.67 -2.10 9.77
N LYS A 59 -12.30 -3.37 9.79
CA LYS A 59 -13.25 -4.47 9.54
C LYS A 59 -14.22 -4.61 10.70
N ALA A 60 -13.72 -4.55 11.93
CA ALA A 60 -14.54 -4.62 13.13
C ALA A 60 -15.48 -3.42 13.24
N LEU A 61 -14.99 -2.21 12.94
CA LEU A 61 -15.84 -1.02 12.90
C LEU A 61 -16.94 -1.14 11.83
N SER A 62 -16.59 -1.59 10.63
CA SER A 62 -17.56 -1.71 9.53
C SER A 62 -18.72 -2.65 9.88
N LYS A 63 -18.43 -3.77 10.56
CA LYS A 63 -19.48 -4.68 11.08
C LYS A 63 -20.33 -4.02 12.15
N ASP A 64 -19.71 -3.33 13.11
CA ASP A 64 -20.45 -2.66 14.20
C ASP A 64 -21.39 -1.55 13.69
N VAL A 65 -20.98 -0.83 12.64
CA VAL A 65 -21.84 0.18 11.98
C VAL A 65 -23.05 -0.46 11.30
N GLN A 66 -22.89 -1.65 10.71
CA GLN A 66 -23.98 -2.40 10.09
C GLN A 66 -24.95 -2.98 11.13
N GLU A 67 -24.44 -3.51 12.24
CA GLU A 67 -25.25 -4.11 13.30
C GLU A 67 -25.98 -3.06 14.14
N ASN A 68 -25.36 -1.90 14.41
CA ASN A 68 -25.89 -0.86 15.28
C ASN A 68 -25.88 0.51 14.59
N PRO A 69 -26.76 0.77 13.60
CA PRO A 69 -26.74 2.01 12.82
C PRO A 69 -26.97 3.27 13.69
N GLU A 70 -27.84 3.18 14.69
CA GLU A 70 -28.22 4.27 15.60
C GLU A 70 -27.19 4.58 16.70
N ALA A 71 -26.18 3.72 16.88
CA ALA A 71 -25.20 3.89 17.94
C ALA A 71 -24.39 5.18 17.75
N ARG A 72 -24.24 5.96 18.83
CA ARG A 72 -23.47 7.21 18.76
C ARG A 72 -21.99 6.90 18.64
N LEU A 73 -21.24 7.84 18.06
CA LEU A 73 -19.79 7.74 17.94
C LEU A 73 -19.10 7.59 19.30
N ARG A 74 -19.68 8.14 20.38
CA ARG A 74 -19.14 8.03 21.74
C ARG A 74 -19.20 6.60 22.26
N ASP A 75 -20.33 5.93 22.06
CA ASP A 75 -20.58 4.56 22.52
C ASP A 75 -19.69 3.57 21.74
N ARG A 76 -19.55 3.79 20.42
CA ARG A 76 -18.61 3.02 19.59
C ARG A 76 -17.16 3.24 20.04
N ALA A 77 -16.78 4.48 20.32
CA ALA A 77 -15.44 4.81 20.77
C ALA A 77 -15.07 4.12 22.09
N GLU A 78 -16.00 4.07 23.04
CA GLU A 78 -15.84 3.34 24.29
C GLU A 78 -15.70 1.82 24.05
N LYS A 79 -16.56 1.24 23.20
CA LYS A 79 -16.48 -0.18 22.80
C LYS A 79 -15.14 -0.57 22.19
N PHE A 80 -14.58 0.28 21.32
CA PHE A 80 -13.29 0.05 20.67
C PHE A 80 -12.08 0.55 21.49
N GLY A 81 -12.29 1.16 22.66
CA GLY A 81 -11.22 1.73 23.48
C GLY A 81 -10.46 2.88 22.81
N VAL A 82 -11.10 3.60 21.87
CA VAL A 82 -10.49 4.71 21.13
C VAL A 82 -11.16 6.03 21.47
N ARG A 83 -10.54 7.16 21.09
CA ARG A 83 -11.20 8.47 21.18
C ARG A 83 -12.21 8.61 20.03
N PRO A 84 -13.37 9.28 20.21
CA PRO A 84 -14.35 9.48 19.12
C PRO A 84 -13.76 10.09 17.85
N SER A 85 -12.75 10.95 17.98
CA SER A 85 -12.02 11.54 16.84
C SER A 85 -11.31 10.51 15.96
N ALA A 86 -10.98 9.32 16.49
CA ALA A 86 -10.39 8.23 15.72
C ALA A 86 -11.41 7.51 14.82
N ILE A 87 -12.70 7.65 15.12
CA ILE A 87 -13.81 7.05 14.35
C ILE A 87 -14.44 8.08 13.40
N CYS A 88 -14.35 9.38 13.69
CA CYS A 88 -15.01 10.41 12.88
C CYS A 88 -14.58 10.45 11.39
N TYR A 89 -13.37 10.00 11.07
CA TYR A 89 -12.85 9.94 9.69
C TYR A 89 -13.08 8.58 9.02
N ALA A 90 -13.86 7.72 9.67
CA ALA A 90 -14.04 6.35 9.26
C ALA A 90 -15.19 6.13 8.28
#